data_AF-A0A931IA86-F1
#
_entry.id   AF-A0A931IA86-F1
#
_cell.length_a   1.000
_cell.length_b   1.000
_cell.length_c   1.000
_cell.angle_alpha   90.00
_cell.angle_beta   90.00
_cell.angle_gamma   90.00
#
_symmetry.space_group_name_H-M   'P 1'
#
loop_
_entity.id
_entity.type
_entity.pdbx_description
1 polymer ?
#
loop_
_entity_poly.entity_id
_entity_poly.type
_entity_poly.pdbx_seq_one_letter_code
_entity_poly.pdbx_strand_id
1 'polypeptide(L)'
;MTPEQEAVLRDIQAQLRGPDLTGWPQLGADADGHDRSLVDGVAAALRRIEELEGQAAALRGQVVELRTEISELEVTAADLAEEVRRLEERRLPWPLSLLEGPVEFLGTQLNRLEGLLPELPGVPGRDSAAREKPSTVWPKG
;
A
#
# COMPACT_ATOMS: atom_id res chain seq x y z
N MET A 1 57.48 -25.69 -3.72
CA MET A 1 56.52 -25.48 -2.62
C MET A 1 57.05 -26.22 -1.41
N THR A 2 57.18 -25.55 -0.27
CA THR A 2 57.53 -26.24 0.98
C THR A 2 56.29 -26.95 1.55
N PRO A 3 56.47 -28.03 2.33
CA PRO A 3 55.34 -28.70 2.99
C PRO A 3 54.51 -27.75 3.88
N GLU A 4 55.17 -26.77 4.50
CA GLU A 4 54.54 -25.74 5.32
C GLU A 4 53.64 -24.82 4.49
N GLN A 5 54.10 -24.39 3.31
CA GLN A 5 53.28 -23.56 2.40
C GLN A 5 52.03 -24.31 1.94
N GLU A 6 52.15 -25.61 1.67
CA GLU A 6 51.00 -26.43 1.28
C GLU A 6 50.00 -26.59 2.43
N ALA A 7 50.47 -26.74 3.67
CA ALA A 7 49.62 -26.80 4.85
C ALA A 7 48.85 -25.47 5.06
N VAL A 8 49.52 -24.32 4.92
CA VAL A 8 48.88 -23.01 5.03
C VAL A 8 47.84 -22.79 3.93
N LEU A 9 48.14 -23.16 2.68
CA LEU A 9 47.19 -23.03 1.59
C LEU A 9 45.95 -23.91 1.79
N ARG A 10 46.13 -25.13 2.30
CA ARG A 10 45.00 -26.02 2.65
C ARG A 10 44.14 -25.43 3.77
N ASP A 11 44.75 -24.87 4.80
CA ASP A 11 44.03 -24.23 5.89
C ASP A 11 43.20 -23.03 5.40
N ILE A 12 43.81 -22.16 4.57
CA ILE A 12 43.08 -21.02 3.96
C ILE A 12 41.91 -21.53 3.10
N GLN A 13 42.11 -22.58 2.31
CA GLN A 13 41.04 -23.16 1.51
C GLN A 13 39.91 -23.71 2.38
N ALA A 14 40.23 -24.40 3.48
CA ALA A 14 39.24 -24.91 4.42
C ALA A 14 38.49 -23.78 5.14
N GLN A 15 39.16 -22.69 5.52
CA GLN A 15 38.51 -21.54 6.13
C GLN A 15 37.53 -20.87 5.16
N LEU A 16 37.96 -20.63 3.92
CA LEU A 16 37.14 -19.94 2.92
C LEU A 16 35.99 -20.81 2.39
N ARG A 17 36.21 -22.12 2.24
CA ARG A 17 35.26 -23.05 1.61
C ARG A 17 34.57 -24.03 2.55
N GLY A 18 34.90 -24.00 3.82
CA GLY A 18 34.40 -24.98 4.78
C GLY A 18 35.24 -26.26 4.82
N PRO A 19 34.99 -27.10 5.85
CA PRO A 19 35.64 -28.40 5.99
C PRO A 19 35.41 -29.24 4.73
N ASP A 20 36.44 -29.98 4.30
CA ASP A 20 36.42 -30.80 3.08
C ASP A 20 35.95 -30.08 1.79
N LEU A 21 35.97 -28.74 1.80
CA LEU A 21 35.49 -27.88 0.73
C LEU A 21 33.98 -28.03 0.43
N THR A 22 33.20 -28.49 1.42
CA THR A 22 31.75 -28.74 1.25
C THR A 22 30.87 -27.57 1.68
N GLY A 23 31.45 -26.45 2.13
CA GLY A 23 30.72 -25.31 2.67
C GLY A 23 30.54 -25.32 4.17
N TRP A 24 29.90 -24.27 4.68
CA TRP A 24 29.57 -24.08 6.08
C TRP A 24 28.05 -24.15 6.27
N PRO A 25 27.51 -25.12 7.03
CA PRO A 25 26.06 -25.24 7.23
C PRO A 25 25.43 -24.00 7.89
N GLN A 26 26.22 -23.24 8.65
CA GLN A 26 25.79 -21.99 9.28
C GLN A 26 25.53 -20.86 8.27
N LEU A 27 26.10 -20.95 7.06
CA LEU A 27 25.85 -20.01 5.97
C LEU A 27 24.62 -20.39 5.14
N GLY A 28 23.96 -21.50 5.50
CA GLY A 28 22.80 -22.05 4.82
C GLY A 28 23.17 -22.72 3.50
N ALA A 29 22.14 -23.16 2.78
CA ALA A 29 22.30 -23.86 1.53
C ALA A 29 22.24 -22.92 0.31
N ASP A 30 22.96 -23.26 -0.75
CA ASP A 30 22.80 -22.68 -2.09
C ASP A 30 21.50 -23.17 -2.75
N ALA A 31 21.31 -22.81 -4.03
CA ALA A 31 20.13 -23.20 -4.79
C ALA A 31 20.04 -24.72 -5.04
N ASP A 32 21.18 -25.41 -4.99
CA ASP A 32 21.31 -26.84 -5.25
C ASP A 32 21.25 -27.67 -3.96
N GLY A 33 21.16 -27.01 -2.80
CA GLY A 33 21.06 -27.65 -1.48
C GLY A 33 22.39 -27.92 -0.80
N HIS A 34 23.52 -27.45 -1.34
CA HIS A 34 24.84 -27.58 -0.73
C HIS A 34 25.10 -26.44 0.25
N ASP A 35 25.83 -26.71 1.32
CA ASP A 35 26.24 -25.67 2.27
C ASP A 35 27.08 -24.60 1.54
N ARG A 36 26.85 -23.32 1.84
CA ARG A 36 27.57 -22.22 1.19
C ARG A 36 28.97 -22.05 1.76
N SER A 37 29.92 -21.66 0.92
CA SER A 37 31.20 -21.13 1.38
C SER A 37 31.10 -19.67 1.84
N LEU A 38 32.14 -19.15 2.52
CA LEU A 38 32.21 -17.71 2.83
C LEU A 38 32.26 -16.88 1.55
N VAL A 39 32.95 -17.37 0.52
CA VAL A 39 33.04 -16.69 -0.78
C VAL A 39 31.65 -16.61 -1.43
N ASP A 40 30.88 -17.70 -1.40
CA ASP A 40 29.52 -17.72 -1.95
C ASP A 40 28.57 -16.84 -1.15
N GLY A 41 28.71 -16.85 0.18
CA GLY A 41 27.95 -15.99 1.08
C GLY A 41 28.18 -14.50 0.79
N VAL A 42 29.44 -14.08 0.66
CA VAL A 42 29.81 -12.70 0.33
C VAL A 42 29.32 -12.32 -1.07
N ALA A 43 29.52 -13.19 -2.07
CA ALA A 43 29.04 -12.93 -3.42
C ALA A 43 27.50 -12.82 -3.49
N ALA A 44 26.77 -13.63 -2.73
CA ALA A 44 25.32 -13.52 -2.61
C ALA A 44 24.89 -12.24 -1.90
N ALA A 45 25.60 -11.85 -0.83
CA ALA A 45 25.33 -10.62 -0.11
C ALA A 45 25.55 -9.37 -0.99
N LEU A 46 26.65 -9.31 -1.73
CA LEU A 46 26.94 -8.20 -2.65
C LEU A 46 25.84 -8.06 -3.73
N ARG A 47 25.44 -9.17 -4.37
CA ARG A 47 24.33 -9.16 -5.33
C ARG A 47 23.02 -8.68 -4.71
N ARG A 48 22.74 -9.08 -3.47
CA ARG A 48 21.54 -8.62 -2.76
C ARG A 48 21.59 -7.13 -2.44
N ILE A 49 22.77 -6.61 -2.09
CA ILE A 49 22.96 -5.18 -1.86
C ILE A 49 22.71 -4.40 -3.15
N GLU A 50 23.30 -4.82 -4.28
CA GLU A 50 23.07 -4.19 -5.59
C GLU A 50 21.58 -4.18 -5.98
N GLU A 51 20.87 -5.29 -5.75
CA GLU A 51 19.43 -5.37 -5.99
C GLU A 51 18.64 -4.37 -5.12
N LEU A 52 18.97 -4.30 -3.82
CA LEU A 52 18.33 -3.36 -2.89
C LEU A 52 18.63 -1.90 -3.24
N GLU A 53 19.84 -1.59 -3.69
CA GLU A 53 20.21 -0.27 -4.19
C GLU A 53 19.39 0.11 -5.44
N GLY A 54 19.21 -0.84 -6.36
CA GLY A 54 18.33 -0.67 -7.52
C GLY A 54 16.87 -0.41 -7.13
N GLN A 55 16.34 -1.16 -6.16
CA GLN A 55 14.99 -0.94 -5.62
C GLN A 55 14.85 0.42 -4.94
N ALA A 56 15.84 0.85 -4.16
CA ALA A 56 15.85 2.15 -3.51
C ALA A 56 15.91 3.30 -4.53
N ALA A 57 16.68 3.14 -5.61
CA ALA A 57 16.72 4.11 -6.71
C ALA A 57 15.37 4.22 -7.43
N ALA A 58 14.73 3.09 -7.72
CA ALA A 58 13.40 3.05 -8.32
C ALA A 58 12.34 3.75 -7.45
N LEU A 59 12.32 3.45 -6.15
CA LEU A 59 11.40 4.08 -5.20
C LEU A 59 11.63 5.60 -5.11
N ARG A 60 12.88 6.06 -5.12
CA ARG A 60 13.20 7.50 -5.17
C ARG A 60 12.66 8.14 -6.45
N GLY A 61 12.74 7.46 -7.59
CA GLY A 61 12.14 7.91 -8.84
C GLY A 61 10.63 8.09 -8.71
N GLN A 62 9.92 7.10 -8.17
CA GLN A 62 8.47 7.17 -7.93
C GLN A 62 8.08 8.33 -7.01
N VAL A 63 8.86 8.60 -5.96
CA VAL A 63 8.62 9.74 -5.06
C VAL A 63 8.76 11.08 -5.79
N VAL A 64 9.74 11.20 -6.71
CA VAL A 64 9.90 12.43 -7.52
C VAL A 64 8.70 12.63 -8.44
N GLU A 65 8.26 11.58 -9.12
CA GLU A 65 7.08 11.61 -9.99
C GLU A 65 5.82 12.04 -9.24
N LEU A 66 5.52 11.39 -8.11
CA LEU A 66 4.36 11.73 -7.27
C LEU A 66 4.42 13.18 -6.76
N ARG A 67 5.61 13.70 -6.44
CA ARG A 67 5.74 15.10 -6.03
C ARG A 67 5.43 16.06 -7.16
N THR A 68 5.84 15.74 -8.39
CA THR A 68 5.49 16.53 -9.58
C THR A 68 3.98 16.52 -9.81
N GLU A 69 3.35 15.34 -9.76
CA GLU A 69 1.89 15.21 -9.90
C GLU A 69 1.13 16.01 -8.82
N ILE A 70 1.58 15.96 -7.56
CA ILE A 70 0.99 16.76 -6.48
C ILE A 70 1.12 18.25 -6.80
N SER A 71 2.28 18.72 -7.23
CA SER A 71 2.45 20.14 -7.59
C SER A 71 1.56 20.56 -8.76
N GLU A 72 1.35 19.72 -9.76
CA GLU A 72 0.43 19.99 -10.87
C GLU A 72 -1.04 20.03 -10.40
N LEU A 73 -1.43 19.13 -9.50
CA LEU A 73 -2.76 19.12 -8.88
C LEU A 73 -2.98 20.36 -8.01
N GLU A 74 -1.98 20.78 -7.24
CA GLU A 74 -2.04 21.99 -6.40
C GLU A 74 -2.24 23.25 -7.24
N VAL A 75 -1.53 23.36 -8.38
CA VAL A 75 -1.73 24.47 -9.34
C VAL A 75 -3.15 24.44 -9.90
N THR A 76 -3.61 23.27 -10.36
CA THR A 76 -4.96 23.10 -10.91
C THR A 76 -6.04 23.44 -9.88
N ALA A 77 -5.84 23.04 -8.62
CA ALA A 77 -6.76 23.33 -7.52
C ALA A 77 -6.79 24.84 -7.19
N ALA A 78 -5.65 25.53 -7.24
CA ALA A 78 -5.57 26.98 -7.04
C ALA A 78 -6.31 27.73 -8.16
N ASP A 79 -6.12 27.31 -9.42
CA ASP A 79 -6.82 27.89 -10.57
C ASP A 79 -8.34 27.69 -10.46
N LEU A 80 -8.78 26.49 -10.05
CA LEU A 80 -10.20 26.20 -9.84
C LEU A 80 -10.79 27.01 -8.69
N ALA A 81 -10.07 27.14 -7.56
CA ALA A 81 -10.50 27.96 -6.43
C ALA A 81 -10.68 29.44 -6.84
N GLU A 82 -9.78 29.96 -7.68
CA GLU A 82 -9.86 31.31 -8.21
C GLU A 82 -11.04 31.48 -9.20
N GLU A 83 -11.34 30.47 -10.01
CA GLU A 83 -12.54 30.47 -10.87
C GLU A 83 -13.84 30.44 -10.05
N VAL A 84 -13.89 29.63 -8.98
CA VAL A 84 -15.03 29.61 -8.05
C VAL A 84 -15.19 30.97 -7.38
N ARG A 85 -14.11 31.57 -6.85
CA ARG A 85 -14.16 32.92 -6.27
C ARG A 85 -14.69 33.94 -7.28
N ARG A 86 -14.21 33.90 -8.53
CA ARG A 86 -14.70 34.78 -9.60
C ARG A 86 -16.18 34.55 -9.91
N LEU A 87 -16.67 33.31 -9.86
CA LEU A 87 -18.07 32.98 -10.07
C LEU A 87 -18.96 33.44 -8.89
N GLU A 88 -18.49 33.29 -7.65
CA GLU A 88 -19.16 33.80 -6.45
C GLU A 88 -19.22 35.33 -6.44
N GLU A 89 -18.14 36.00 -6.85
CA GLU A 89 -18.10 37.46 -7.01
C GLU A 89 -19.01 37.95 -8.14
N ARG A 90 -19.19 37.12 -9.17
CA ARG A 90 -20.26 37.24 -10.17
C ARG A 90 -21.59 36.79 -9.57
N ARG A 91 -22.00 37.44 -8.47
CA ARG A 91 -23.35 37.34 -7.90
C ARG A 91 -24.36 37.26 -9.04
N LEU A 92 -25.23 36.25 -8.96
CA LEU A 92 -26.25 35.98 -9.97
C LEU A 92 -26.93 37.30 -10.36
N PRO A 93 -26.90 37.68 -11.66
CA PRO A 93 -27.52 38.91 -12.09
C PRO A 93 -29.00 38.86 -11.70
N TRP A 94 -29.51 39.99 -11.22
CA TRP A 94 -30.93 40.13 -10.98
C TRP A 94 -31.70 39.68 -12.25
N PRO A 95 -32.75 38.85 -12.12
CA PRO A 95 -33.44 38.44 -10.90
C PRO A 95 -33.02 37.08 -10.32
N LEU A 96 -31.96 36.43 -10.83
CA LEU A 96 -31.56 35.09 -10.36
C LEU A 96 -31.05 35.10 -8.91
N SER A 97 -30.62 36.26 -8.40
CA SER A 97 -30.37 36.48 -6.97
C SER A 97 -31.60 36.32 -6.08
N LEU A 98 -32.82 36.40 -6.63
CA LEU A 98 -34.06 36.12 -5.89
C LEU A 98 -34.30 34.62 -5.69
N LEU A 99 -33.60 33.76 -6.42
CA LEU A 99 -33.71 32.30 -6.31
C LEU A 99 -32.74 31.72 -5.27
N GLU A 100 -31.77 32.50 -4.79
CA GLU A 100 -30.80 32.08 -3.77
C GLU A 100 -31.49 31.71 -2.44
N GLY A 101 -32.40 32.56 -1.95
CA GLY A 101 -33.22 32.26 -0.76
C GLY A 101 -34.18 31.05 -0.94
N PRO A 102 -34.95 30.95 -2.04
CA PRO A 102 -35.76 29.77 -2.36
C PRO A 102 -34.94 28.48 -2.48
N VAL A 103 -33.72 28.52 -3.01
CA VAL A 103 -32.86 27.33 -3.15
C VAL A 103 -32.31 26.89 -1.79
N GLU A 104 -31.89 27.82 -0.93
CA GLU A 104 -31.53 27.52 0.46
C GLU A 104 -32.72 26.91 1.23
N PHE A 105 -33.92 27.48 1.06
CA PHE A 105 -35.14 26.94 1.63
C PHE A 105 -35.41 25.52 1.12
N LEU A 106 -35.32 25.28 -0.19
CA LEU A 106 -35.48 23.94 -0.78
C LEU A 106 -34.42 22.96 -0.25
N GLY A 107 -33.17 23.39 -0.06
CA GLY A 107 -32.12 22.57 0.55
C GLY A 107 -32.43 22.18 2.00
N THR A 108 -32.95 23.10 2.80
CA THR A 108 -33.39 22.77 4.18
C THR A 108 -34.60 21.85 4.21
N GLN A 109 -35.53 21.98 3.25
CA GLN A 109 -36.66 21.05 3.12
C GLN A 109 -36.20 19.68 2.65
N LEU A 110 -35.24 19.62 1.73
CA LEU A 110 -34.65 18.37 1.24
C LEU A 110 -33.93 17.64 2.37
N ASN A 111 -33.08 18.32 3.14
CA ASN A 111 -32.39 17.73 4.30
C ASN A 111 -33.36 17.24 5.37
N ARG A 112 -34.48 17.95 5.58
CA ARG A 112 -35.54 17.50 6.49
C ARG A 112 -36.24 16.24 5.95
N LEU A 113 -36.52 16.18 4.65
CA LEU A 113 -37.10 15.00 3.99
C LEU A 113 -36.14 13.81 4.01
N GLU A 114 -34.85 14.06 3.79
CA GLU A 114 -33.79 13.04 3.81
C GLU A 114 -33.56 12.49 5.23
N GLY A 115 -33.67 13.35 6.25
CA GLY A 115 -33.65 12.94 7.67
C GLY A 115 -34.89 12.15 8.11
N LEU A 116 -36.02 12.28 7.40
CA LEU A 116 -37.24 11.49 7.64
C LEU A 116 -37.31 10.22 6.77
N LEU A 117 -36.48 10.14 5.73
CA LEU A 117 -36.33 8.97 4.86
C LEU A 117 -35.93 7.67 5.62
N PRO A 118 -35.02 7.70 6.62
CA PRO A 118 -34.72 6.50 7.43
C PRO A 118 -35.83 6.11 8.43
N GLU A 119 -36.81 6.98 8.68
CA GLU A 119 -37.96 6.70 9.56
C GLU A 119 -39.19 6.21 8.79
N LEU A 120 -39.15 6.16 7.45
CA LEU A 120 -40.23 5.60 6.64
C LEU A 120 -40.19 4.06 6.72
N PRO A 121 -41.20 3.39 7.31
CA PRO A 121 -41.27 1.94 7.22
C PRO A 121 -41.60 1.53 5.78
N GLY A 122 -40.61 0.98 5.07
CA GLY A 122 -40.86 0.21 3.85
C GLY A 122 -40.14 0.63 2.56
N VAL A 123 -38.86 1.01 2.59
CA VAL A 123 -38.01 1.00 1.37
C VAL A 123 -36.83 0.04 1.59
N PRO A 124 -36.58 -0.94 0.70
CA PRO A 124 -36.04 -2.23 1.09
C PRO A 124 -34.51 -2.28 1.12
N GLY A 125 -33.97 -2.90 2.18
CA GLY A 125 -32.75 -3.70 2.09
C GLY A 125 -31.59 -3.26 2.97
N ARG A 126 -31.48 -3.83 4.17
CA ARG A 126 -30.24 -4.49 4.62
C ARG A 126 -30.42 -5.42 5.84
N ASP A 127 -31.51 -6.18 5.90
CA ASP A 127 -31.65 -7.22 6.93
C ASP A 127 -30.95 -8.50 6.49
N SER A 128 -29.61 -8.48 6.55
CA SER A 128 -28.75 -9.66 6.44
C SER A 128 -27.84 -9.74 7.67
N ALA A 129 -28.40 -10.23 8.78
CA ALA A 129 -27.76 -10.86 9.95
C ALA A 129 -28.67 -10.59 11.15
N ALA A 130 -29.21 -11.53 11.90
CA ALA A 130 -28.87 -12.92 12.10
C ALA A 130 -30.15 -13.64 12.52
N ARG A 131 -30.59 -14.60 11.71
CA ARG A 131 -31.57 -15.60 12.13
C ARG A 131 -30.80 -16.86 12.54
N GLU A 132 -30.16 -16.79 13.70
CA GLU A 132 -29.73 -17.98 14.42
C GLU A 132 -30.77 -18.36 15.48
N LYS A 133 -31.07 -19.65 15.49
CA LYS A 133 -32.29 -20.29 15.97
C LYS A 133 -32.24 -20.52 17.50
N PRO A 134 -33.36 -20.42 18.21
CA PRO A 134 -33.55 -21.20 19.42
C PRO A 134 -34.24 -22.54 19.14
N SER A 135 -33.64 -23.56 19.73
CA SER A 135 -33.95 -24.99 19.77
C SER A 135 -35.33 -25.33 20.35
N THR A 136 -35.91 -26.48 19.95
CA THR A 136 -36.42 -27.57 20.84
C THR A 136 -37.23 -28.61 20.03
N VAL A 137 -36.73 -29.85 19.89
CA VAL A 137 -37.10 -31.12 20.57
C VAL A 137 -38.41 -31.79 20.08
N TRP A 138 -38.23 -33.07 19.71
CA TRP A 138 -39.08 -34.15 19.15
C TRP A 138 -40.48 -34.40 19.74
N PRO A 139 -41.27 -35.29 19.09
CA PRO A 139 -41.38 -36.65 19.66
C PRO A 139 -41.32 -37.81 18.64
N LYS A 140 -41.16 -39.00 19.23
CA LYS A 140 -40.91 -40.33 18.66
C LYS A 140 -42.07 -40.90 17.83
N GLY A 141 -41.69 -41.75 16.87
CA GLY A 141 -42.47 -42.84 16.27
C GLY A 141 -41.49 -43.90 15.78
#